data_AF-A0AAW7KYZ0-F1
#
_entry.id   AF-A0AAW7KYZ0-F1
#
_cell.length_a   1.000
_cell.length_b   1.000
_cell.length_c   1.000
_cell.angle_alpha   90.00
_cell.angle_beta   90.00
_cell.angle_gamma   90.00
#
_symmetry.space_group_name_H-M   'P 1'
#
loop_
_entity.id
_entity.type
_entity.pdbx_description
1 polymer ?
#
loop_
_entity_poly.entity_id
_entity_poly.type
_entity_poly.pdbx_seq_one_letter_code
_entity_poly.pdbx_strand_id
1 'polypeptide(L)'
;MAFKNEEQAKAYWAENISLLFKLLAVWFVVSFGFGILLVDVLNEVRFFGFKLGFWFAQQGAIYTFVALIFVYVFKMNTLDKKYGVDE
;
A
#
# COMPACT_ATOMS: atom_id res chain seq x y z
N MET A 1 26.80 -1.28 -3.60
CA MET A 1 25.98 -1.67 -4.75
C MET A 1 26.31 -0.75 -5.92
N ALA A 2 27.04 -1.24 -6.93
CA ALA A 2 27.30 -0.48 -8.14
C ALA A 2 26.32 -0.98 -9.20
N PHE A 3 25.32 -0.18 -9.54
CA PHE A 3 24.47 -0.45 -10.71
C PHE A 3 25.38 -0.67 -11.92
N LYS A 4 25.17 -1.76 -12.68
CA LYS A 4 26.02 -2.09 -13.85
C LYS A 4 26.03 -0.98 -14.90
N ASN A 5 24.98 -0.13 -14.94
CA ASN A 5 24.89 1.00 -15.87
C ASN A 5 23.91 2.06 -15.34
N GLU A 6 24.06 3.33 -15.75
CA GLU A 6 23.18 4.44 -15.33
C GLU A 6 21.71 4.23 -15.75
N GLU A 7 21.47 3.55 -16.89
CA GLU A 7 20.12 3.16 -17.34
C GLU A 7 19.42 2.21 -16.37
N GLN A 8 20.15 1.26 -15.77
CA GLN A 8 19.57 0.33 -14.81
C GLN A 8 19.21 1.03 -13.50
N ALA A 9 20.03 1.98 -13.05
CA ALA A 9 19.73 2.80 -11.88
C ALA A 9 18.46 3.66 -12.11
N LYS A 10 18.34 4.28 -13.30
CA LYS A 10 17.14 5.06 -13.67
C LYS A 10 15.89 4.19 -13.77
N ALA A 11 15.99 3.00 -14.38
CA ALA A 11 14.85 2.08 -14.50
C ALA A 11 14.38 1.55 -13.14
N TYR A 12 15.32 1.19 -12.25
CA TYR A 12 15.03 0.79 -10.87
C TYR A 12 14.31 1.90 -10.10
N TRP A 13 14.80 3.14 -10.19
CA TRP A 13 14.20 4.28 -9.51
C TRP A 13 12.79 4.59 -10.04
N ALA A 14 12.59 4.54 -11.36
CA ALA A 14 11.27 4.72 -11.98
C ALA A 14 10.28 3.63 -11.55
N GLU A 15 10.70 2.36 -11.46
CA GLU A 15 9.83 1.30 -10.95
C GLU A 15 9.53 1.45 -9.46
N ASN A 16 10.50 1.86 -8.64
CA ASN A 16 10.25 2.11 -7.21
C ASN A 16 9.24 3.25 -7.02
N ILE A 17 9.34 4.33 -7.79
CA ILE A 17 8.31 5.39 -7.79
C ILE A 17 6.95 4.85 -8.25
N SER A 18 6.90 4.00 -9.27
CA SER A 18 5.66 3.37 -9.70
C SER A 18 5.05 2.50 -8.61
N LEU A 19 5.88 1.79 -7.83
CA LEU A 19 5.44 1.01 -6.66
C LEU A 19 4.85 1.91 -5.57
N LEU A 20 5.57 2.98 -5.21
CA LEU A 20 5.09 3.95 -4.23
C LEU A 20 3.76 4.60 -4.66
N PHE A 21 3.64 4.97 -5.94
CA PHE A 21 2.41 5.56 -6.47
C PHE A 21 1.23 4.58 -6.39
N LYS A 22 1.45 3.29 -6.70
CA LYS A 22 0.42 2.25 -6.56
C LYS A 22 0.02 2.05 -5.10
N LEU A 23 0.97 2.03 -4.18
CA LEU A 23 0.70 1.90 -2.75
C LEU A 23 -0.08 3.11 -2.21
N LEU A 24 0.28 4.32 -2.62
CA LEU A 24 -0.44 5.55 -2.29
C LEU A 24 -1.86 5.54 -2.86
N ALA A 25 -2.05 5.06 -4.09
CA ALA A 25 -3.38 4.93 -4.69
C ALA A 25 -4.25 3.94 -3.90
N VAL A 26 -3.71 2.79 -3.51
CA VAL A 26 -4.44 1.82 -2.67
C VAL A 26 -4.74 2.42 -1.30
N TRP A 27 -3.75 3.07 -0.67
CA TRP A 27 -3.94 3.75 0.61
C TRP A 27 -5.04 4.83 0.54
N PHE A 28 -5.08 5.60 -0.55
CA PHE A 28 -6.11 6.60 -0.79
C PHE A 28 -7.49 5.94 -0.96
N VAL A 29 -7.60 4.89 -1.77
CA VAL A 29 -8.87 4.17 -1.99
C VAL A 29 -9.37 3.55 -0.68
N VAL A 30 -8.49 2.98 0.13
CA VAL A 30 -8.88 2.41 1.42
C VAL A 30 -9.30 3.51 2.41
N SER A 31 -8.47 4.53 2.59
CA SER A 31 -8.73 5.58 3.59
C SER A 31 -9.92 6.45 3.21
N PHE A 32 -10.00 6.87 1.95
CA PHE A 32 -11.05 7.77 1.46
C PHE A 32 -12.29 6.99 0.99
N GLY A 33 -12.10 5.93 0.21
CA GLY A 33 -13.21 5.14 -0.35
C GLY A 33 -13.98 4.40 0.74
N PHE A 34 -13.30 3.62 1.58
CA PHE A 34 -13.97 2.87 2.65
C PHE A 34 -14.20 3.70 3.92
N GLY A 35 -13.32 4.65 4.23
CA GLY A 35 -13.46 5.47 5.44
C GLY A 35 -14.47 6.61 5.33
N ILE A 36 -14.70 7.16 4.13
CA ILE A 36 -15.54 8.36 3.93
C ILE A 36 -16.68 8.08 2.94
N LEU A 37 -16.37 7.55 1.76
CA LEU A 37 -17.35 7.43 0.66
C LEU A 37 -18.38 6.32 0.91
N LEU A 38 -17.92 5.18 1.42
CA LEU A 38 -18.76 4.03 1.79
C LEU A 38 -19.14 4.03 3.27
N VAL A 39 -18.85 5.11 4.01
CA VAL A 39 -19.06 5.15 5.46
C VAL A 39 -20.52 4.93 5.82
N ASP A 40 -21.47 5.45 5.03
CA ASP A 40 -22.90 5.30 5.29
C ASP A 40 -23.37 3.86 5.15
N VAL A 41 -22.94 3.17 4.08
CA VAL A 41 -23.23 1.74 3.86
C VAL A 41 -22.56 0.88 4.94
N LEU A 42 -21.32 1.19 5.31
CA LEU A 42 -20.61 0.51 6.39
C LEU A 42 -21.24 0.78 7.77
N ASN A 43 -21.85 1.94 7.97
CA ASN A 43 -22.50 2.31 9.22
C ASN A 43 -23.85 1.60 9.44
N GLU A 44 -24.50 1.10 8.38
CA GLU A 44 -25.68 0.23 8.50
C GLU A 44 -25.33 -1.10 9.18
N VAL A 45 -24.12 -1.60 8.95
CA VAL A 45 -23.62 -2.79 9.62
C VAL A 45 -23.02 -2.41 10.97
N ARG A 46 -23.56 -2.98 12.05
CA ARG A 46 -22.98 -2.83 13.39
C ARG A 46 -22.03 -3.99 13.65
N PHE A 47 -20.77 -3.67 13.91
CA PHE A 47 -19.75 -4.65 14.26
C PHE A 47 -19.40 -4.50 15.73
N PHE A 48 -19.62 -5.56 16.52
CA PHE A 48 -19.36 -5.56 17.97
C PHE A 48 -20.07 -4.43 18.75
N GLY A 49 -21.22 -3.95 18.26
CA GLY A 49 -22.00 -2.87 18.91
C GLY A 49 -21.62 -1.45 18.47
N PHE A 50 -20.59 -1.29 17.63
CA PHE A 50 -20.16 -0.01 17.07
C PHE A 50 -20.39 0.03 15.55
N LYS A 51 -20.47 1.25 14.98
CA LYS A 51 -20.62 1.42 13.54
C LYS A 51 -19.36 0.94 12.82
N LEU A 52 -19.49 0.12 11.78
CA LEU A 52 -18.34 -0.45 11.06
C LEU A 52 -17.45 0.63 10.43
N GLY A 53 -18.04 1.71 9.94
CA GLY A 53 -17.28 2.86 9.42
C GLY A 53 -16.33 3.46 10.46
N PHE A 54 -16.75 3.56 11.72
CA PHE A 54 -15.89 4.04 12.82
C PHE A 54 -14.74 3.08 13.12
N TRP A 55 -15.03 1.77 13.20
CA TRP A 55 -13.99 0.76 13.38
C TRP A 55 -12.97 0.78 12.24
N PHE A 56 -13.43 0.99 11.01
CA PHE A 56 -12.58 1.03 9.83
C PHE A 56 -11.68 2.27 9.81
N ALA A 57 -12.21 3.44 10.22
CA ALA A 57 -11.44 4.67 10.34
C ALA A 57 -10.29 4.57 11.36
N GLN A 58 -10.43 3.72 12.38
CA GLN A 58 -9.47 3.61 13.48
C GLN A 58 -8.56 2.38 13.35
N GLN A 59 -9.14 1.18 13.35
CA GLN A 59 -8.40 -0.08 13.26
C GLN A 59 -8.20 -0.53 11.80
N GLY A 60 -9.19 -0.32 10.94
CA GLY A 60 -9.09 -0.67 9.52
C GLY A 60 -7.96 0.06 8.80
N ALA A 61 -7.70 1.32 9.14
CA ALA A 61 -6.58 2.09 8.62
C ALA A 61 -5.23 1.50 9.03
N ILE A 62 -5.08 1.11 10.31
CA ILE A 62 -3.85 0.50 10.83
C ILE A 62 -3.58 -0.84 10.14
N TYR A 63 -4.58 -1.72 10.05
CA TYR A 63 -4.43 -3.01 9.38
C TYR A 63 -4.10 -2.85 7.89
N THR A 64 -4.74 -1.90 7.21
CA THR A 64 -4.41 -1.59 5.83
C THR A 64 -2.96 -1.13 5.69
N PHE A 65 -2.50 -0.26 6.59
CA PHE A 65 -1.14 0.24 6.57
C PHE A 65 -0.11 -0.89 6.73
N VAL A 66 -0.33 -1.81 7.68
CA VAL A 66 0.51 -2.99 7.85
C VAL A 66 0.49 -3.88 6.61
N ALA A 67 -0.68 -4.13 6.02
CA ALA A 67 -0.80 -4.92 4.78
C ALA A 67 -0.03 -4.27 3.62
N LEU A 68 -0.10 -2.93 3.48
CA LEU A 68 0.64 -2.18 2.48
C LEU A 68 2.16 -2.31 2.67
N ILE A 69 2.66 -2.30 3.91
CA ILE A 69 4.07 -2.54 4.21
C ILE A 69 4.49 -3.93 3.74
N PHE A 70 3.73 -4.99 4.06
CA PHE A 70 4.05 -6.34 3.60
C PHE A 70 4.07 -6.43 2.07
N VAL A 71 3.08 -5.84 1.39
CA VAL A 71 3.02 -5.79 -0.08
C VAL A 71 4.21 -5.02 -0.66
N TYR A 72 4.59 -3.90 -0.04
CA TYR A 72 5.77 -3.14 -0.43
C TYR A 72 7.03 -3.98 -0.32
N VAL A 73 7.29 -4.58 0.84
CA VAL A 73 8.47 -5.42 1.07
C VAL A 73 8.55 -6.57 0.06
N PHE A 74 7.43 -7.24 -0.21
CA PHE A 74 7.39 -8.35 -1.16
C PHE A 74 7.67 -7.89 -2.61
N LYS A 75 7.10 -6.75 -3.02
CA LYS A 75 7.34 -6.17 -4.34
C LYS A 75 8.75 -5.60 -4.47
N MET A 76 9.30 -5.01 -3.41
CA MET A 76 10.66 -4.49 -3.36
C MET A 76 11.66 -5.64 -3.51
N ASN A 77 11.48 -6.74 -2.77
CA ASN A 77 12.28 -7.96 -2.92
C ASN A 77 12.21 -8.54 -4.35
N THR A 78 11.03 -8.48 -4.98
CA THR A 78 10.88 -8.87 -6.40
C THR A 78 11.65 -7.93 -7.33
N LEU A 79 11.66 -6.63 -7.04
CA LEU A 79 12.37 -5.61 -7.79
C LEU A 79 13.90 -5.79 -7.63
N ASP A 80 14.39 -5.99 -6.41
CA ASP A 80 15.80 -6.21 -6.12
C ASP A 80 16.32 -7.48 -6.83
N LYS A 81 15.54 -8.57 -6.84
CA LYS A 81 15.84 -9.76 -7.66
C LYS A 81 15.87 -9.48 -9.15
N LYS A 82 14.92 -8.69 -9.66
CA LYS A 82 14.84 -8.34 -11.10
C LYS A 82 16.08 -7.57 -11.57
N TYR A 83 16.60 -6.69 -10.71
CA TYR A 83 17.77 -5.87 -11.02
C TYR A 83 19.09 -6.48 -10.51
N GLY A 84 19.05 -7.67 -9.88
CA GLY A 84 20.23 -8.37 -9.38
C GLY A 84 20.97 -7.58 -8.31
N VAL A 85 20.21 -6.83 -7.49
CA VAL A 85 20.72 -6.07 -6.34
C VAL A 85 20.62 -6.90 -5.04
N ASP A 86 19.95 -8.06 -5.10
CA ASP A 86 20.13 -9.16 -4.14
C ASP A 86 21.62 -9.56 -4.16
N GLU A 87 22.29 -9.50 -2.99
CA GLU A 87 23.63 -10.07 -2.80
C GLU A 87 23.66 -11.59 -3.00
#